data_AF-A0A060QG51-F1
#
_entry.id   AF-A0A060QG51-F1
#
_cell.length_a   1.000
_cell.length_b   1.000
_cell.length_c   1.000
_cell.angle_alpha   90.00
_cell.angle_beta   90.00
_cell.angle_gamma   90.00
#
_symmetry.space_group_name_H-M   'P 1'
#
loop_
_entity.id
_entity.type
_entity.pdbx_description
1 polymer ?
#
loop_
_entity_poly.entity_id
_entity_poly.type
_entity_poly.pdbx_seq_one_letter_code
_entity_poly.pdbx_strand_id
1 'polypeptide(L)'
;MILGAPREIAVVTILEAAEKIFSEHGFSGASIAAVAREAGIPKANIHYYFSTKETLYQEVLRRTVQEWLRECEIWLRPENKASTALRAYIGSKLAFSRANPHASRLFAHEIIGGARYLHDYLSTTLREAITPFGETFTVWMERGEIPQVDPTHFLFCLWAMTQWYADMQPQVTALLGKETLEESDFHAAAETILALVLARKDITA
;
A
#
# COMPACT_ATOMS: atom_id res chain seq x y z
N MET A 1 24.95 12.85 -13.86
CA MET A 1 26.13 12.78 -12.96
C MET A 1 25.73 13.34 -11.60
N ILE A 2 25.27 12.48 -10.68
CA ILE A 2 24.73 12.84 -9.36
C ILE A 2 25.86 12.80 -8.29
N LEU A 3 27.02 13.38 -8.61
CA LEU A 3 28.06 13.61 -7.62
C LEU A 3 27.82 15.02 -7.07
N GLY A 4 26.96 15.12 -6.05
CA GLY A 4 26.62 16.39 -5.39
C GLY A 4 25.15 16.64 -5.05
N ALA A 5 24.21 15.74 -5.41
CA ALA A 5 22.84 15.88 -4.94
C ALA A 5 22.74 15.52 -3.44
N PRO A 6 21.84 16.17 -2.68
CA PRO A 6 21.51 15.77 -1.31
C PRO A 6 21.26 14.25 -1.24
N ARG A 7 21.81 13.61 -0.20
CA ARG A 7 21.69 12.15 0.04
C ARG A 7 20.27 11.63 -0.16
N GLU A 8 19.28 12.39 0.31
CA GLU A 8 17.86 12.06 0.19
C GLU A 8 17.40 11.95 -1.27
N ILE A 9 17.79 12.89 -2.14
CA ILE A 9 17.43 12.86 -3.56
C ILE A 9 18.01 11.61 -4.23
N ALA A 10 19.27 11.27 -3.92
CA ALA A 10 19.91 10.09 -4.49
C ALA A 10 19.23 8.79 -4.04
N VAL A 11 18.83 8.69 -2.76
CA VAL A 11 18.10 7.52 -2.23
C VAL A 11 16.73 7.38 -2.90
N VAL A 12 15.97 8.47 -3.03
CA VAL A 12 14.65 8.46 -3.67
C VAL A 12 14.76 7.96 -5.12
N THR A 13 15.69 8.48 -5.90
CA THR A 13 15.92 8.05 -7.30
C THR A 13 16.29 6.56 -7.39
N ILE A 14 17.12 6.06 -6.47
CA ILE A 14 17.49 4.64 -6.45
C ILE A 14 16.29 3.77 -6.12
N LEU A 15 15.47 4.15 -5.14
CA LEU A 15 14.30 3.39 -4.73
C LEU A 15 13.23 3.34 -5.83
N GLU A 16 13.00 4.45 -6.55
CA GLU A 16 12.05 4.48 -7.67
C GLU A 16 12.50 3.59 -8.84
N ALA A 17 13.78 3.67 -9.20
CA ALA A 17 14.36 2.78 -10.20
C ALA A 17 14.31 1.30 -9.75
N ALA A 18 14.57 1.03 -8.48
CA ALA A 18 14.54 -0.30 -7.92
C ALA A 18 13.12 -0.88 -7.91
N GLU A 19 12.13 -0.09 -7.51
CA GLU A 19 10.71 -0.48 -7.54
C GLU A 19 10.29 -0.94 -8.93
N LYS A 20 10.60 -0.16 -9.97
CA LYS A 20 10.29 -0.53 -11.35
C LYS A 20 10.94 -1.86 -11.74
N ILE A 21 12.26 -1.96 -11.55
CA ILE A 21 13.01 -3.17 -11.92
C ILE A 21 12.52 -4.41 -11.16
N PHE A 22 12.25 -4.30 -9.86
CA PHE A 22 11.73 -5.40 -9.06
C PHE A 22 10.29 -5.76 -9.40
N SER A 23 9.44 -4.79 -9.74
CA SER A 23 8.05 -5.05 -10.15
C SER A 23 7.97 -5.81 -11.47
N GLU A 24 8.91 -5.58 -12.40
CA GLU A 24 8.95 -6.23 -13.71
C GLU A 24 9.60 -7.61 -13.66
N HIS A 25 10.66 -7.79 -12.85
CA HIS A 25 11.52 -8.99 -12.90
C HIS A 25 11.45 -9.86 -11.64
N GLY A 26 10.75 -9.39 -10.60
CA GLY A 26 10.82 -9.97 -9.26
C GLY A 26 12.21 -9.83 -8.62
N PHE A 27 12.34 -10.29 -7.37
CA PHE A 27 13.63 -10.22 -6.66
C PHE A 27 14.73 -11.00 -7.39
N SER A 28 14.46 -12.25 -7.81
CA SER A 28 15.45 -13.14 -8.40
C SER A 28 15.93 -12.68 -9.78
N GLY A 29 15.02 -12.20 -10.63
CA GLY A 29 15.33 -11.73 -11.99
C GLY A 29 15.97 -10.33 -12.03
N ALA A 30 15.78 -9.53 -10.98
CA ALA A 30 16.37 -8.21 -10.88
C ALA A 30 17.88 -8.23 -10.57
N SER A 31 18.60 -7.24 -11.10
CA SER A 31 20.03 -7.01 -10.80
C SER A 31 20.29 -5.56 -10.40
N ILE A 32 21.26 -5.36 -9.51
CA ILE A 32 21.73 -4.01 -9.14
C ILE A 32 22.25 -3.23 -10.36
N ALA A 33 22.80 -3.93 -11.36
CA ALA A 33 23.23 -3.30 -12.60
C ALA A 33 22.04 -2.74 -13.40
N ALA A 34 20.90 -3.45 -13.44
CA ALA A 34 19.68 -2.96 -14.07
C ALA A 34 19.14 -1.73 -13.33
N VAL A 35 19.09 -1.77 -11.99
CA VAL A 35 18.69 -0.61 -11.17
C VAL A 35 19.60 0.59 -11.41
N ALA A 36 20.92 0.40 -11.48
CA ALA A 36 21.87 1.49 -11.75
C ALA A 36 21.63 2.16 -13.10
N ARG A 37 21.36 1.36 -14.13
CA ARG A 37 21.02 1.87 -15.47
C ARG A 37 19.71 2.63 -15.45
N GLU A 38 18.68 2.09 -14.82
CA GLU A 38 17.37 2.74 -14.69
C GLU A 38 17.46 4.06 -13.92
N ALA A 39 18.22 4.09 -12.83
CA ALA A 39 18.46 5.29 -12.03
C ALA A 39 19.40 6.32 -12.69
N GLY A 40 20.06 5.96 -13.80
CA GLY A 40 21.04 6.83 -14.45
C GLY A 40 22.28 7.14 -13.60
N ILE A 41 22.66 6.23 -12.67
CA ILE A 41 23.81 6.42 -11.78
C ILE A 41 24.82 5.27 -11.86
N PRO A 42 26.10 5.49 -11.53
CA PRO A 42 27.07 4.41 -11.45
C PRO A 42 26.68 3.34 -10.42
N LYS A 43 26.92 2.07 -10.74
CA LYS A 43 26.65 0.94 -9.83
C LYS A 43 27.29 1.10 -8.44
N ALA A 44 28.49 1.70 -8.39
CA ALA A 44 29.19 1.98 -7.14
C ALA A 44 28.38 2.91 -6.20
N ASN A 45 27.60 3.84 -6.76
CA ASN A 45 26.76 4.73 -5.97
C ASN A 45 25.60 3.97 -5.31
N ILE A 46 25.03 2.95 -5.97
CA ILE A 46 24.01 2.12 -5.32
C ILE A 46 24.61 1.40 -4.12
N HIS A 47 25.78 0.77 -4.27
CA HIS A 47 26.44 0.04 -3.19
C HIS A 47 26.82 0.93 -1.99
N TYR A 48 27.04 2.22 -2.23
CA TYR A 48 27.27 3.20 -1.17
C TYR A 48 26.01 3.40 -0.29
N TYR A 49 24.81 3.38 -0.86
CA TYR A 49 23.55 3.56 -0.12
C TYR A 49 22.95 2.24 0.37
N PHE A 50 23.09 1.18 -0.42
CA PHE A 50 22.49 -0.14 -0.17
C PHE A 50 23.56 -1.22 -0.32
N SER A 51 23.95 -1.81 0.81
CA SER A 51 25.01 -2.82 0.87
C SER A 51 24.71 -4.06 0.01
N THR A 52 23.45 -4.45 -0.08
CA THR A 52 23.01 -5.65 -0.81
C THR A 52 21.74 -5.41 -1.62
N LYS A 53 21.46 -6.30 -2.60
CA LYS A 53 20.18 -6.33 -3.32
C LYS A 53 19.01 -6.59 -2.39
N GLU A 54 19.22 -7.40 -1.36
CA GLU A 54 18.22 -7.68 -0.33
C GLU A 54 17.86 -6.41 0.45
N THR A 55 18.85 -5.67 0.95
CA THR A 55 18.60 -4.41 1.67
C THR A 55 17.85 -3.40 0.82
N LEU A 56 18.21 -3.27 -0.46
CA LEU A 56 17.48 -2.41 -1.40
C LEU A 56 16.03 -2.87 -1.61
N TYR A 57 15.84 -4.19 -1.78
CA TYR A 57 14.51 -4.77 -1.97
C TYR A 57 13.60 -4.56 -0.75
N GLN A 58 14.13 -4.82 0.45
CA GLN A 58 13.43 -4.56 1.71
C GLN A 58 13.02 -3.09 1.82
N GLU A 59 13.89 -2.16 1.44
CA GLU A 59 13.59 -0.74 1.56
C GLU A 59 12.51 -0.27 0.57
N VAL A 60 12.52 -0.80 -0.66
CA VAL A 60 11.44 -0.57 -1.64
C VAL A 60 10.10 -1.02 -1.05
N LEU A 61 10.03 -2.23 -0.50
CA LEU A 61 8.82 -2.78 0.09
C LEU A 61 8.37 -1.99 1.33
N ARG A 62 9.30 -1.61 2.21
CA ARG A 62 9.01 -0.80 3.41
C ARG A 62 8.47 0.57 3.03
N ARG A 63 9.01 1.22 1.99
CA ARG A 63 8.51 2.50 1.48
C ARG A 63 7.04 2.39 1.06
N THR A 64 6.65 1.31 0.39
CA THR A 64 5.24 1.06 0.05
C THR A 64 4.35 0.94 1.29
N VAL A 65 4.79 0.20 2.32
CA VAL A 65 4.01 0.06 3.56
C VAL A 65 3.92 1.37 4.33
N GLN A 66 5.01 2.13 4.41
CA GLN A 66 5.03 3.44 5.07
C GLN A 66 4.08 4.43 4.39
N GLU A 67 3.98 4.40 3.07
CA GLU A 67 3.01 5.22 2.32
C GLU A 67 1.57 4.90 2.74
N TRP A 68 1.23 3.62 2.84
CA TRP A 68 -0.09 3.19 3.30
C TRP A 68 -0.37 3.53 4.77
N LEU A 69 0.62 3.37 5.64
CA LEU A 69 0.50 3.71 7.06
C LEU A 69 0.29 5.20 7.27
N ARG A 70 0.94 6.06 6.48
CA ARG A 70 0.74 7.50 6.56
C ARG A 70 -0.71 7.89 6.29
N GLU A 71 -1.34 7.28 5.30
CA GLU A 71 -2.77 7.52 5.03
C GLU A 71 -3.66 7.04 6.20
N CYS A 72 -3.31 5.94 6.86
CA CYS A 72 -3.99 5.53 8.08
C CYS A 72 -3.86 6.60 9.18
N GLU A 73 -2.66 7.11 9.44
CA GLU A 73 -2.37 8.12 10.48
C GLU A 73 -3.06 9.47 10.23
N ILE A 74 -3.25 9.83 8.96
CA ILE A 74 -3.96 11.06 8.57
C ILE A 74 -5.45 10.91 8.87
N TRP A 75 -6.07 9.81 8.45
CA TRP A 75 -7.53 9.70 8.40
C TRP A 75 -8.15 8.94 9.58
N LEU A 76 -7.52 7.87 10.05
CA LEU A 76 -8.08 6.93 11.02
C LEU A 76 -7.83 7.37 12.47
N ARG A 77 -8.53 8.43 12.87
CA ARG A 77 -8.42 9.03 14.20
C ARG A 77 -9.72 8.95 15.00
N PRO A 78 -9.70 8.67 16.32
CA PRO A 78 -10.91 8.50 17.13
C PRO A 78 -11.83 9.73 17.16
N GLU A 79 -11.27 10.92 17.06
CA GLU A 79 -12.00 12.19 17.04
C GLU A 79 -12.76 12.45 15.74
N ASN A 80 -12.38 11.79 14.64
CA ASN A 80 -13.07 11.93 13.37
C ASN A 80 -14.38 11.14 13.37
N LYS A 81 -15.33 11.57 12.53
CA LYS A 81 -16.50 10.76 12.18
C LYS A 81 -16.07 9.66 11.20
N ALA A 82 -16.43 8.41 11.48
CA ALA A 82 -16.05 7.24 10.70
C ALA A 82 -16.41 7.39 9.22
N SER A 83 -17.60 7.94 8.91
CA SER A 83 -18.04 8.14 7.53
C SER A 83 -17.12 9.06 6.72
N THR A 84 -16.59 10.11 7.35
CA THR A 84 -15.70 11.07 6.68
C THR A 84 -14.29 10.51 6.59
N ALA A 85 -13.80 9.92 7.68
CA ALA A 85 -12.48 9.33 7.77
C ALA A 85 -12.31 8.14 6.80
N LEU A 86 -13.25 7.18 6.81
CA LEU A 86 -13.20 6.02 5.93
C LEU A 86 -13.35 6.42 4.46
N ARG A 87 -14.15 7.43 4.14
CA ARG A 87 -14.27 7.94 2.76
C ARG A 87 -12.94 8.49 2.25
N ALA A 88 -12.26 9.29 3.06
CA ALA A 88 -10.95 9.82 2.71
C ALA A 88 -9.89 8.71 2.63
N TYR A 89 -9.83 7.83 3.63
CA TYR A 89 -8.88 6.71 3.67
C TYR A 89 -9.03 5.74 2.50
N ILE A 90 -10.26 5.25 2.24
CA ILE A 90 -10.55 4.33 1.14
C ILE A 90 -10.26 5.02 -0.20
N GLY A 91 -10.65 6.29 -0.34
CA GLY A 91 -10.32 7.10 -1.51
C GLY A 91 -8.82 7.18 -1.77
N SER A 92 -8.03 7.51 -0.76
CA SER A 92 -6.56 7.54 -0.84
C SER A 92 -5.96 6.18 -1.20
N LYS A 93 -6.43 5.08 -0.59
CA LYS A 93 -5.94 3.72 -0.89
C LYS A 93 -6.24 3.28 -2.33
N LEU A 94 -7.42 3.62 -2.84
CA LEU A 94 -7.79 3.34 -4.23
C LEU A 94 -7.04 4.25 -5.22
N ALA A 95 -6.83 5.52 -4.87
CA ALA A 95 -6.00 6.43 -5.65
C ALA A 95 -4.55 5.92 -5.75
N PHE A 96 -3.98 5.43 -4.64
CA PHE A 96 -2.68 4.78 -4.64
C PHE A 96 -2.68 3.54 -5.54
N SER A 97 -3.70 2.68 -5.43
CA SER A 97 -3.81 1.46 -6.24
C SER A 97 -3.86 1.75 -7.74
N ARG A 98 -4.51 2.86 -8.13
CA ARG A 98 -4.56 3.36 -9.50
C ARG A 98 -3.22 3.93 -9.97
N ALA A 99 -2.56 4.75 -9.14
CA ALA A 99 -1.35 5.47 -9.52
C ALA A 99 -0.08 4.61 -9.44
N ASN A 100 -0.04 3.65 -8.51
CA ASN A 100 1.14 2.83 -8.19
C ASN A 100 0.83 1.32 -8.19
N PRO A 101 0.21 0.75 -9.26
CA PRO A 101 -0.18 -0.66 -9.27
C PRO A 101 1.02 -1.62 -9.25
N HIS A 102 2.21 -1.16 -9.67
CA HIS A 102 3.44 -1.92 -9.61
C HIS A 102 3.96 -2.11 -8.17
N ALA A 103 3.92 -1.05 -7.35
CA ALA A 103 4.28 -1.12 -5.94
C ALA A 103 3.38 -2.09 -5.17
N SER A 104 2.05 -1.97 -5.37
CA SER A 104 1.07 -2.86 -4.71
C SER A 104 1.31 -4.33 -5.07
N ARG A 105 1.45 -4.63 -6.38
CA ARG A 105 1.73 -5.99 -6.86
C ARG A 105 3.05 -6.54 -6.34
N LEU A 106 4.09 -5.72 -6.28
CA LEU A 106 5.39 -6.15 -5.76
C LEU A 106 5.29 -6.58 -4.29
N PHE A 107 4.56 -5.80 -3.48
CA PHE A 107 4.26 -6.15 -2.11
C PHE A 107 3.41 -7.44 -2.03
N ALA A 108 2.35 -7.55 -2.83
CA ALA A 108 1.50 -8.74 -2.85
C ALA A 108 2.28 -10.01 -3.21
N HIS A 109 3.18 -9.95 -4.20
CA HIS A 109 4.05 -11.07 -4.58
C HIS A 109 4.97 -11.50 -3.44
N GLU A 110 5.53 -10.55 -2.70
CA GLU A 110 6.35 -10.86 -1.51
C GLU A 110 5.52 -11.57 -0.43
N ILE A 111 4.31 -11.09 -0.14
CA ILE A 111 3.42 -11.72 0.84
C ILE A 111 3.01 -13.13 0.42
N ILE A 112 2.60 -13.32 -0.84
CA ILE A 112 2.24 -14.64 -1.39
C ILE A 112 3.44 -15.60 -1.35
N GLY A 113 4.65 -15.07 -1.56
CA GLY A 113 5.90 -15.81 -1.45
C GLY A 113 6.33 -16.18 -0.02
N GLY A 114 5.51 -15.87 0.99
CA GLY A 114 5.80 -16.16 2.40
C GLY A 114 6.54 -15.05 3.14
N ALA A 115 6.62 -13.84 2.56
CA ALA A 115 7.20 -12.65 3.15
C ALA A 115 8.64 -12.81 3.67
N ARG A 116 9.48 -13.59 2.97
CA ARG A 116 10.86 -13.87 3.38
C ARG A 116 11.68 -12.61 3.72
N TYR A 117 11.53 -11.55 2.94
CA TYR A 117 12.29 -10.30 3.09
C TYR A 117 11.55 -9.27 3.96
N LEU A 118 10.29 -9.52 4.33
CA LEU A 118 9.52 -8.63 5.20
C LEU A 118 9.12 -9.24 6.54
N HIS A 119 9.41 -10.51 6.81
CA HIS A 119 8.90 -11.24 7.97
C HIS A 119 9.10 -10.48 9.29
N ASP A 120 10.33 -10.03 9.55
CA ASP A 120 10.67 -9.29 10.77
C ASP A 120 9.92 -7.95 10.83
N TYR A 121 9.85 -7.24 9.71
CA TYR A 121 9.15 -5.96 9.62
C TYR A 121 7.63 -6.11 9.87
N LEU A 122 7.00 -7.17 9.33
CA LEU A 122 5.59 -7.45 9.53
C LEU A 122 5.28 -7.83 10.99
N SER A 123 6.12 -8.69 11.58
CA SER A 123 5.90 -9.22 12.92
C SER A 123 6.23 -8.23 14.05
N THR A 124 7.05 -7.22 13.76
CA THR A 124 7.44 -6.16 14.70
C THR A 124 6.83 -4.81 14.30
N THR A 125 7.50 -4.06 13.43
CA THR A 125 7.17 -2.66 13.11
C THR A 125 5.74 -2.47 12.62
N LEU A 126 5.28 -3.28 11.67
CA LEU A 126 3.91 -3.14 11.16
C LEU A 126 2.86 -3.52 12.22
N ARG A 127 3.11 -4.58 13.01
CA ARG A 127 2.23 -4.99 14.11
C ARG A 127 2.04 -3.87 15.12
N GLU A 128 3.13 -3.21 15.51
CA GLU A 128 3.08 -2.06 16.43
C GLU A 128 2.33 -0.88 15.79
N ALA A 129 2.65 -0.57 14.53
CA ALA A 129 2.06 0.56 13.82
C ALA A 129 0.54 0.46 13.62
N ILE A 130 -0.03 -0.74 13.52
CA ILE A 130 -1.49 -0.89 13.32
C ILE A 130 -2.31 -0.81 14.61
N THR A 131 -1.68 -0.95 15.78
CA THR A 131 -2.38 -1.01 17.08
C THR A 131 -3.30 0.21 17.30
N PRO A 132 -2.87 1.47 17.07
CA PRO A 132 -3.72 2.63 17.27
C PRO A 132 -4.96 2.67 16.35
N PHE A 133 -4.90 2.09 15.16
CA PHE A 133 -6.06 2.05 14.26
C PHE A 133 -7.15 1.11 14.80
N GLY A 134 -6.75 0.04 15.48
CA GLY A 134 -7.68 -0.85 16.17
C GLY A 134 -8.45 -0.15 17.29
N GLU A 135 -7.79 0.74 18.03
CA GLU A 135 -8.41 1.59 19.04
C GLU A 135 -9.40 2.58 18.41
N THR A 136 -9.02 3.23 17.30
CA THR A 136 -9.92 4.10 16.53
C THR A 136 -11.18 3.36 16.11
N PHE A 137 -11.06 2.15 15.57
CA PHE A 137 -12.22 1.38 15.14
C PHE A 137 -13.12 1.00 16.32
N THR A 138 -12.55 0.60 17.45
CA THR A 138 -13.31 0.33 18.69
C THR A 138 -14.17 1.54 19.08
N VAL A 139 -13.60 2.75 19.06
CA VAL A 139 -14.35 3.99 19.37
C VAL A 139 -15.49 4.23 18.38
N TRP A 140 -15.27 4.03 17.08
CA TRP A 140 -16.33 4.19 16.08
C TRP A 140 -17.42 3.12 16.18
N MET A 141 -17.05 1.89 16.57
CA MET A 141 -17.99 0.80 16.86
C MET A 141 -18.89 1.14 18.06
N GLU A 142 -18.31 1.64 19.15
CA GLU A 142 -19.07 2.10 20.34
C GLU A 142 -20.06 3.22 20.02
N ARG A 143 -19.73 4.08 19.05
CA ARG A 143 -20.63 5.12 18.53
C ARG A 143 -21.67 4.60 17.53
N GLY A 144 -21.62 3.33 17.17
CA GLY A 144 -22.50 2.71 16.17
C GLY A 144 -22.30 3.26 14.75
N GLU A 145 -21.11 3.80 14.44
CA GLU A 145 -20.81 4.37 13.12
C GLU A 145 -20.34 3.32 12.12
N ILE A 146 -19.76 2.22 12.61
CA ILE A 146 -19.34 1.03 11.86
C ILE A 146 -19.82 -0.25 12.55
N PRO A 147 -19.88 -1.40 11.84
CA PRO A 147 -20.33 -2.68 12.42
C PRO A 147 -19.47 -3.17 13.59
N GLN A 148 -20.11 -3.87 14.53
CA GLN A 148 -19.45 -4.55 15.66
C GLN A 148 -18.76 -5.83 15.18
N VAL A 149 -17.46 -5.72 14.89
CA VAL A 149 -16.59 -6.82 14.41
C VAL A 149 -15.20 -6.71 15.04
N ASP A 150 -14.33 -7.69 14.82
CA ASP A 150 -12.94 -7.57 15.26
C ASP A 150 -12.22 -6.44 14.48
N PRO A 151 -11.58 -5.47 15.17
CA PRO A 151 -11.00 -4.29 14.53
C PRO A 151 -9.76 -4.62 13.69
N THR A 152 -9.01 -5.67 14.04
CA THR A 152 -7.84 -6.09 13.28
C THR A 152 -8.27 -6.74 11.96
N HIS A 153 -9.26 -7.63 12.01
CA HIS A 153 -9.84 -8.22 10.82
C HIS A 153 -10.56 -7.18 9.94
N PHE A 154 -11.17 -6.16 10.54
CA PHE A 154 -11.74 -5.04 9.80
C PHE A 154 -10.67 -4.29 8.98
N LEU A 155 -9.51 -4.02 9.57
CA LEU A 155 -8.37 -3.42 8.85
C LEU A 155 -7.92 -4.29 7.67
N PHE A 156 -7.80 -5.61 7.88
CA PHE A 156 -7.43 -6.54 6.82
C PHE A 156 -8.42 -6.52 5.66
N CYS A 157 -9.72 -6.42 5.95
CA CYS A 157 -10.75 -6.29 4.93
C CYS A 157 -10.62 -4.97 4.14
N LEU A 158 -10.36 -3.84 4.82
CA LEU A 158 -10.11 -2.57 4.13
C LEU A 158 -8.92 -2.64 3.19
N TRP A 159 -7.82 -3.26 3.63
CA TRP A 159 -6.63 -3.47 2.79
C TRP A 159 -6.93 -4.37 1.60
N ALA A 160 -7.55 -5.53 1.85
CA ALA A 160 -7.89 -6.49 0.81
C ALA A 160 -8.80 -5.88 -0.25
N MET A 161 -9.89 -5.22 0.15
CA MET A 161 -10.85 -4.62 -0.79
C MET A 161 -10.25 -3.49 -1.62
N THR A 162 -9.32 -2.71 -1.07
CA THR A 162 -8.72 -1.58 -1.80
C THR A 162 -7.56 -2.01 -2.71
N GLN A 163 -6.65 -2.86 -2.21
CA GLN A 163 -5.47 -3.33 -2.96
C GLN A 163 -5.83 -4.30 -4.08
N TRP A 164 -6.97 -5.00 -3.99
CA TRP A 164 -7.46 -5.91 -5.02
C TRP A 164 -7.44 -5.28 -6.43
N TYR A 165 -7.78 -3.99 -6.54
CA TYR A 165 -7.86 -3.26 -7.81
C TYR A 165 -6.49 -3.00 -8.46
N ALA A 166 -5.39 -3.14 -7.71
CA ALA A 166 -4.03 -3.15 -8.24
C ALA A 166 -3.50 -4.58 -8.39
N ASP A 167 -3.66 -5.39 -7.35
CA ASP A 167 -3.03 -6.71 -7.24
C ASP A 167 -3.63 -7.71 -8.25
N MET A 168 -4.95 -7.65 -8.42
CA MET A 168 -5.73 -8.51 -9.31
C MET A 168 -6.27 -7.74 -10.51
N GLN A 169 -5.62 -6.64 -10.90
CA GLN A 169 -6.09 -5.77 -11.98
C GLN A 169 -6.48 -6.53 -13.27
N PRO A 170 -5.73 -7.53 -13.78
CA PRO A 170 -6.14 -8.29 -14.96
C PRO A 170 -7.47 -9.06 -14.78
N GLN A 171 -7.75 -9.53 -13.56
CA GLN A 171 -9.03 -10.17 -13.25
C GLN A 171 -10.15 -9.13 -13.19
N VAL A 172 -9.92 -7.98 -12.57
CA VAL A 172 -10.91 -6.90 -12.47
C VAL A 172 -11.28 -6.39 -13.88
N THR A 173 -10.30 -6.12 -14.74
CA THR A 173 -10.56 -5.66 -16.12
C THR A 173 -11.31 -6.70 -16.93
N ALA A 174 -10.92 -7.98 -16.84
CA ALA A 174 -11.60 -9.08 -17.52
C ALA A 174 -13.07 -9.22 -17.08
N LEU A 175 -13.35 -9.15 -15.78
CA LEU A 175 -14.71 -9.29 -15.24
C LEU A 175 -15.59 -8.08 -15.51
N LEU A 176 -15.01 -6.88 -15.62
CA LEU A 176 -15.73 -5.67 -16.03
C LEU A 176 -15.87 -5.53 -17.55
N GLY A 177 -15.22 -6.40 -18.34
CA GLY A 177 -15.21 -6.30 -19.80
C GLY A 177 -14.48 -5.07 -20.32
N LYS A 178 -13.41 -4.63 -19.63
CA LYS A 178 -12.62 -3.43 -19.98
C LYS A 178 -11.19 -3.82 -20.33
N GLU A 179 -10.53 -3.00 -21.16
CA GLU A 179 -9.08 -3.13 -21.39
C GLU A 179 -8.27 -2.55 -20.21
N THR A 180 -8.72 -1.42 -19.67
CA THR A 180 -8.07 -0.70 -18.56
C THR A 180 -9.11 -0.20 -17.56
N LEU A 181 -8.68 0.03 -16.32
CA LEU A 181 -9.50 0.67 -15.30
C LEU A 181 -9.41 2.19 -15.40
N GLU A 182 -10.55 2.85 -15.23
CA GLU A 182 -10.74 4.29 -15.27
C GLU A 182 -11.07 4.81 -13.86
N GLU A 183 -10.96 6.12 -13.66
CA GLU A 183 -11.25 6.75 -12.36
C GLU A 183 -12.67 6.42 -11.83
N SER A 184 -13.65 6.29 -12.73
CA SER A 184 -15.02 5.89 -12.40
C SER A 184 -15.12 4.51 -11.75
N ASP A 185 -14.26 3.55 -12.14
CA ASP A 185 -14.25 2.21 -11.54
C ASP A 185 -13.78 2.26 -10.09
N PHE A 186 -12.72 3.04 -9.82
CA PHE A 186 -12.22 3.26 -8.46
C PHE A 186 -13.22 4.05 -7.61
N HIS A 187 -13.94 5.00 -8.19
CA HIS A 187 -15.03 5.69 -7.49
C HIS A 187 -16.16 4.73 -7.12
N ALA A 188 -16.62 3.88 -8.05
CA ALA A 188 -17.63 2.87 -7.78
C ALA A 188 -17.17 1.85 -6.72
N ALA A 189 -15.90 1.46 -6.76
CA ALA A 189 -15.30 0.63 -5.72
C ALA A 189 -15.34 1.30 -4.34
N ALA A 190 -15.00 2.60 -4.26
CA ALA A 190 -15.02 3.35 -3.01
C ALA A 190 -16.43 3.40 -2.40
N GLU A 191 -17.46 3.73 -3.19
CA GLU A 191 -18.84 3.76 -2.70
C GLU A 191 -19.32 2.38 -2.27
N THR A 192 -18.94 1.32 -3.00
CA THR A 192 -19.28 -0.06 -2.65
C THR A 192 -18.67 -0.45 -1.31
N ILE A 193 -17.38 -0.19 -1.11
CA ILE A 193 -16.68 -0.50 0.14
C ILE A 193 -17.31 0.31 1.29
N LEU A 194 -17.56 1.60 1.11
CA LEU A 194 -18.21 2.45 2.12
C LEU A 194 -19.57 1.92 2.54
N ALA A 195 -20.39 1.46 1.58
CA ALA A 195 -21.69 0.86 1.87
C ALA A 195 -21.61 -0.46 2.65
N LEU A 196 -20.49 -1.19 2.53
CA LEU A 196 -20.25 -2.43 3.28
C LEU A 196 -19.72 -2.17 4.69
N VAL A 197 -18.91 -1.13 4.89
CA VAL A 197 -18.16 -0.92 6.13
C VAL A 197 -18.78 0.10 7.08
N LEU A 198 -19.71 0.93 6.61
CA LEU A 198 -20.45 1.85 7.47
C LEU A 198 -21.70 1.17 8.03
N ALA A 199 -22.06 1.49 9.27
CA ALA A 199 -23.30 1.02 9.84
C ALA A 199 -24.48 1.53 8.99
N ARG A 200 -25.39 0.62 8.60
CA ARG A 200 -26.66 1.04 8.02
C ARG A 200 -27.43 1.73 9.13
N LYS A 201 -27.89 2.96 8.88
CA LYS A 201 -28.97 3.51 9.70
C LYS A 201 -30.15 2.60 9.42
N ASP A 202 -30.62 1.88 10.44
CA ASP A 202 -31.89 1.20 10.36
C ASP A 202 -32.89 2.24 9.86
N ILE A 203 -33.45 1.99 8.69
CA ILE A 203 -34.69 2.65 8.29
C ILE A 203 -35.71 1.97 9.20
N THR A 204 -35.84 2.49 10.43
CA THR A 204 -36.98 2.16 11.29
C THR A 204 -38.21 2.53 10.50
N ALA A 205 -38.91 1.51 10.03
CA ALA A 205 -40.26 1.57 9.49
C ALA A 205 -41.24 2.04 10.56
#